data_AF-A0A6C0IJR7-F1
#
_entry.id   AF-A0A6C0IJR7-F1
#
_cell.length_a   1.000
_cell.length_b   1.000
_cell.length_c   1.000
_cell.angle_alpha   90.00
_cell.angle_beta   90.00
_cell.angle_gamma   90.00
#
_symmetry.space_group_name_H-M   'P 1'
#
loop_
_entity.id
_entity.type
_entity.pdbx_description
1 polymer ?
#
loop_
_entity_poly.entity_id
_entity_poly.type
_entity_poly.pdbx_seq_one_letter_code
_entity_poly.pdbx_strand_id
1 'polypeptide(L)'
;MDADKVHAYYNSLKNYVGPFISMFGIYVAWICIHYASPRVYVSYCVPATLIGFIYSPFLAQSPHCVALRWAISKSGESIYNMFGILSMWLLTRFVPIKSKV
;
A
#
# COMPACT_ATOMS: atom_id res chain seq x y z
N MET A 1 -38.91 -14.91 7.25
CA MET A 1 -37.62 -15.10 6.54
C MET A 1 -36.73 -15.90 7.47
N ASP A 2 -36.53 -17.19 7.17
CA ASP A 2 -35.90 -18.13 8.11
C ASP A 2 -34.44 -17.75 8.38
N ALA A 3 -34.05 -17.78 9.66
CA ALA A 3 -32.73 -17.36 10.14
C ALA A 3 -31.58 -18.12 9.44
N ASP A 4 -31.83 -19.37 9.03
CA ASP A 4 -30.85 -20.21 8.33
C ASP A 4 -30.53 -19.71 6.92
N LYS A 5 -31.52 -19.18 6.20
CA LYS A 5 -31.32 -18.59 4.87
C LYS A 5 -30.53 -17.29 4.96
N VAL A 6 -30.75 -16.51 6.01
CA VAL A 6 -30.01 -15.26 6.27
C VAL A 6 -28.53 -15.57 6.56
N HIS A 7 -28.24 -16.60 7.36
CA HIS A 7 -26.87 -17.05 7.63
C HIS A 7 -26.16 -17.60 6.38
N ALA A 8 -26.86 -18.39 5.57
CA ALA A 8 -26.32 -18.90 4.31
C ALA A 8 -25.98 -17.76 3.33
N TYR A 9 -26.87 -16.76 3.22
CA TYR A 9 -26.65 -15.58 2.38
C TYR A 9 -25.48 -14.72 2.90
N TYR A 10 -25.42 -14.44 4.21
CA TYR A 10 -24.34 -13.68 4.83
C TYR A 10 -22.96 -14.34 4.64
N ASN A 11 -22.87 -15.66 4.82
CA ASN A 11 -21.62 -16.40 4.63
C ASN A 11 -21.17 -16.41 3.16
N SER A 12 -22.12 -16.52 2.23
CA SER A 12 -21.82 -16.41 0.79
C SER A 12 -21.29 -15.02 0.44
N LEU A 13 -21.95 -13.96 0.95
CA LEU A 13 -21.51 -12.57 0.74
C LEU A 13 -20.13 -12.30 1.36
N LYS A 14 -19.89 -12.76 2.59
CA LYS A 14 -18.63 -12.59 3.32
C LYS A 14 -17.44 -13.25 2.60
N ASN A 15 -17.63 -14.42 2.00
CA ASN A 15 -16.57 -15.14 1.30
C ASN A 15 -16.13 -14.46 0.00
N TYR A 16 -17.05 -13.78 -0.69
CA TYR A 16 -16.71 -13.00 -1.89
C TYR A 16 -16.21 -11.60 -1.57
N VAL A 17 -16.87 -10.90 -0.65
CA VAL A 17 -16.59 -9.49 -0.36
C VAL A 17 -15.36 -9.31 0.54
N GLY A 18 -15.12 -10.24 1.48
CA GLY A 18 -13.99 -10.20 2.42
C GLY A 18 -12.61 -10.06 1.76
N PRO A 19 -12.23 -10.93 0.81
CA PRO A 19 -10.90 -10.85 0.18
C PRO A 19 -10.75 -9.62 -0.73
N PHE A 20 -11.81 -9.19 -1.40
CA PHE A 20 -11.79 -7.96 -2.21
C PHE A 20 -11.62 -6.71 -1.35
N ILE A 21 -12.38 -6.59 -0.25
CA ILE A 21 -12.21 -5.48 0.71
C ILE A 21 -10.81 -5.51 1.33
N SER A 22 -10.26 -6.68 1.60
CA SER A 22 -8.90 -6.81 2.13
C SER A 22 -7.86 -6.27 1.14
N MET A 23 -7.94 -6.66 -0.14
CA MET A 23 -7.00 -6.21 -1.18
C MET A 23 -7.13 -4.72 -1.53
N PHE A 24 -8.35 -4.19 -1.65
CA PHE A 24 -8.54 -2.77 -1.92
C PHE A 24 -8.28 -1.91 -0.68
N GLY A 25 -8.64 -2.39 0.51
CA GLY A 25 -8.40 -1.71 1.77
C GLY A 25 -6.92 -1.54 2.07
N ILE A 26 -6.12 -2.59 1.89
CA ILE A 26 -4.67 -2.50 2.08
C ILE A 26 -4.00 -1.60 1.03
N TYR A 27 -4.50 -1.57 -0.21
CA TYR A 27 -4.01 -0.68 -1.26
C TYR A 27 -4.23 0.80 -0.89
N VAL A 28 -5.45 1.14 -0.48
CA VAL A 28 -5.79 2.51 -0.04
C VAL A 28 -4.97 2.91 1.18
N ALA A 29 -4.78 2.01 2.15
CA ALA A 29 -3.94 2.26 3.32
C ALA A 29 -2.49 2.61 2.91
N TRP A 30 -1.91 1.86 1.97
CA TRP A 30 -0.56 2.15 1.46
C TRP A 30 -0.49 3.48 0.72
N ILE A 31 -1.51 3.86 -0.05
CA ILE A 31 -1.59 5.18 -0.69
C ILE A 31 -1.61 6.30 0.36
N CYS A 32 -2.42 6.15 1.42
CA CYS A 32 -2.45 7.12 2.51
C CYS A 32 -1.06 7.29 3.16
N ILE A 33 -0.37 6.17 3.45
CA ILE A 33 0.98 6.19 4.00
C ILE A 33 1.97 6.85 3.03
N HIS A 34 1.90 6.48 1.75
CA HIS A 34 2.77 7.02 0.69
C HIS A 34 2.59 8.53 0.52
N TYR A 35 1.36 9.03 0.65
CA TYR A 35 1.07 10.46 0.53
C TYR A 35 1.45 11.25 1.78
N ALA A 36 1.18 10.70 2.97
CA ALA A 36 1.39 11.41 4.23
C ALA A 36 2.86 11.38 4.68
N SER A 37 3.55 10.24 4.58
CA SER A 37 4.89 10.07 5.15
C SER A 37 5.95 11.03 4.60
N PRO A 38 6.05 11.34 3.29
CA PRO A 38 7.02 12.30 2.79
C PRO A 38 6.74 13.72 3.28
N ARG A 39 5.45 14.10 3.40
CA ARG A 39 5.05 15.44 3.87
C ARG A 39 5.43 15.65 5.32
N VAL A 40 5.17 14.66 6.17
CA VAL A 40 5.59 14.69 7.57
C VAL A 40 7.11 14.67 7.67
N TYR A 41 7.79 13.87 6.85
CA TYR A 41 9.27 13.82 6.84
C TYR A 41 9.90 15.16 6.49
N VAL A 42 9.42 15.85 5.45
CA VAL A 42 9.95 17.17 5.07
C VAL A 42 9.70 18.22 6.14
N SER A 43 8.52 18.21 6.77
CA SER A 43 8.19 19.21 7.81
C SER A 43 8.98 19.02 9.11
N TYR A 44 9.23 17.78 9.54
CA TYR A 44 9.82 17.49 10.86
C TYR A 44 11.30 17.07 10.81
N CYS A 45 11.73 16.35 9.78
CA CYS A 45 13.07 15.78 9.71
C CYS A 45 14.05 16.63 8.89
N VAL A 46 13.56 17.26 7.81
CA VAL A 46 14.39 18.04 6.87
C VAL A 46 13.70 19.34 6.45
N PRO A 47 13.43 20.27 7.40
CA PRO A 47 12.80 21.54 7.06
C PRO A 47 13.69 22.34 6.11
N ALA A 48 13.09 23.03 5.13
CA ALA A 48 13.77 23.76 4.05
C ALA A 48 14.40 25.09 4.51
N THR A 49 15.21 25.04 5.57
CA THR A 49 15.96 26.16 6.14
C THR A 49 17.43 25.80 6.26
N LEU A 50 18.34 26.80 6.26
CA LEU A 50 19.78 26.55 6.39
C LEU A 50 20.12 25.84 7.72
N ILE A 51 19.41 26.22 8.79
CA ILE A 51 19.50 25.58 10.10
C ILE A 51 19.01 24.12 10.00
N GLY A 52 17.86 23.89 9.36
CA GLY A 52 17.33 22.56 9.10
C GLY A 52 18.29 21.65 8.35
N PHE A 53 19.02 22.20 7.38
CA PHE A 53 20.06 21.46 6.64
C PHE A 53 21.21 21.01 7.56
N ILE A 54 21.70 21.89 8.42
CA ILE A 54 22.80 21.56 9.37
C ILE A 54 22.33 20.54 10.42
N TYR A 55 21.08 20.63 10.89
CA TYR A 55 20.53 19.69 11.87
C TYR A 55 20.05 18.36 11.24
N SER A 56 19.84 18.31 9.93
CA SER A 56 19.34 17.13 9.22
C SER A 56 20.09 15.82 9.51
N PRO A 57 21.44 15.73 9.59
CA PRO A 57 22.11 14.46 9.91
C PRO A 57 21.81 13.95 11.32
N PHE A 58 21.54 14.84 12.28
CA PHE A 58 21.21 14.46 13.66
C PHE A 58 19.73 14.03 13.75
N LEU A 59 18.83 14.80 13.11
CA LEU A 59 17.42 14.47 13.03
C LEU A 59 17.16 13.18 12.24
N ALA A 60 17.95 12.90 11.20
CA ALA A 60 17.83 11.69 10.39
C ALA A 60 18.02 10.39 11.18
N GLN A 61 18.77 10.42 12.29
CA GLN A 61 18.96 9.26 13.17
C GLN A 61 17.88 9.12 14.25
N SER A 62 17.02 10.13 14.40
CA SER A 62 15.93 10.08 15.38
C SER A 62 14.91 8.98 15.01
N PRO A 63 14.29 8.33 16.02
CA PRO A 63 13.44 7.16 15.77
C PRO A 63 12.23 7.48 14.87
N HIS A 64 11.66 8.69 14.99
CA HIS A 64 10.51 9.09 14.17
C HIS A 64 10.90 9.30 12.69
N CYS A 65 12.07 9.88 12.41
CA CYS A 65 12.56 10.07 11.04
C CYS A 65 12.97 8.75 10.38
N VAL A 66 13.54 7.81 11.16
CA VAL A 66 13.85 6.46 10.68
C VAL A 66 12.57 5.71 10.30
N ALA A 67 11.54 5.77 11.15
CA ALA A 67 10.24 5.15 10.87
C ALA A 67 9.57 5.74 9.63
N LEU A 68 9.58 7.07 9.50
CA LEU A 68 9.06 7.75 8.31
C LEU A 68 9.83 7.37 7.04
N ARG A 69 11.16 7.31 7.10
CA ARG A 69 11.99 6.91 5.96
C ARG A 69 11.72 5.48 5.51
N TRP A 70 11.52 4.58 6.46
CA TRP A 70 11.07 3.20 6.17
C TRP A 70 9.67 3.18 5.56
N ALA A 71 8.73 3.97 6.08
CA ALA A 71 7.37 4.05 5.56
C ALA A 71 7.35 4.57 4.12
N ILE A 72 8.17 5.57 3.79
CA ILE A 72 8.30 6.13 2.44
C ILE A 72 8.80 5.04 1.46
N SER A 73 9.86 4.32 1.81
CA SER A 73 10.43 3.31 0.91
C SER A 73 9.52 2.08 0.77
N LYS A 74 8.96 1.58 1.87
CA LYS A 74 8.09 0.41 1.84
C LYS A 74 6.74 0.66 1.20
N SER A 75 6.13 1.83 1.43
CA SER A 75 4.87 2.16 0.75
C SER A 75 5.03 2.24 -0.78
N GLY A 76 6.14 2.82 -1.27
CA GLY A 76 6.44 2.85 -2.70
C GLY A 76 6.63 1.44 -3.29
N GLU A 77 7.41 0.59 -2.62
CA GLU A 77 7.63 -0.80 -3.02
C GLU A 77 6.32 -1.61 -3.03
N SER A 78 5.49 -1.46 -1.99
CA SER A 78 4.19 -2.13 -1.92
C SER A 78 3.25 -1.71 -3.05
N ILE A 79 3.12 -0.42 -3.34
CA ILE A 79 2.30 0.08 -4.45
C ILE A 79 2.81 -0.47 -5.79
N TYR A 80 4.14 -0.45 -6.00
CA TYR A 80 4.77 -1.01 -7.20
C TYR A 80 4.46 -2.50 -7.38
N ASN A 81 4.62 -3.30 -6.32
CA ASN A 81 4.36 -4.73 -6.36
C ASN A 81 2.88 -5.05 -6.64
N MET A 82 1.95 -4.29 -6.04
CA MET A 82 0.52 -4.46 -6.27
C MET A 82 0.14 -4.12 -7.72
N PHE A 83 0.70 -3.05 -8.27
CA PHE A 83 0.52 -2.71 -9.69
C PHE A 83 1.16 -3.75 -10.62
N GLY A 84 2.31 -4.31 -10.22
CA GLY A 84 2.97 -5.40 -10.93
C GLY A 84 2.09 -6.65 -11.06
N ILE A 85 1.43 -7.08 -9.98
CA ILE A 85 0.49 -8.22 -9.99
C ILE A 85 -0.68 -7.95 -10.94
N LEU A 86 -1.27 -6.75 -10.89
CA LEU A 86 -2.34 -6.37 -11.82
C LEU A 86 -1.88 -6.42 -13.28
N SER A 87 -0.69 -5.91 -13.54
CA SER A 87 -0.07 -5.92 -14.88
C SER A 87 0.15 -7.36 -15.37
N MET A 88 0.70 -8.23 -14.52
CA MET A 88 0.88 -9.65 -14.85
C MET A 88 -0.43 -10.36 -15.13
N TRP A 89 -1.48 -10.09 -14.34
CA TRP A 89 -2.82 -10.65 -14.56
C TRP A 89 -3.43 -10.21 -15.89
N LEU A 90 -3.21 -8.96 -16.31
CA LEU A 90 -3.65 -8.48 -17.62
C LEU A 90 -2.88 -9.19 -18.75
N LEU A 91 -1.55 -9.33 -18.62
CA LEU A 91 -0.72 -9.97 -19.64
C LEU A 91 -1.11 -11.43 -19.87
N THR A 92 -1.41 -12.21 -18.83
CA THR A 92 -1.87 -13.60 -18.98
C THR A 92 -3.23 -13.70 -19.67
N ARG A 93 -4.06 -12.65 -19.59
CA ARG A 93 -5.36 -12.61 -20.26
C ARG A 93 -5.27 -12.19 -21.73
N PHE A 94 -4.37 -11.27 -22.05
CA PHE A 94 -4.24 -10.70 -23.40
C PHE A 94 -3.25 -11.45 -24.30
N VAL A 95 -2.25 -12.14 -23.75
CA VAL A 95 -1.30 -12.93 -24.53
C VAL A 95 -1.83 -14.37 -24.62
N PRO A 96 -2.38 -14.82 -25.76
CA PRO A 96 -2.65 -16.23 -25.95
C PRO A 96 -1.31 -16.95 -26.01
N ILE A 97 -0.95 -17.66 -24.93
CA ILE A 97 0.19 -18.55 -24.92
C ILE A 97 -0.17 -19.72 -25.85
N LYS A 98 0.08 -19.55 -27.15
CA LYS A 98 0.03 -20.64 -28.11
C LYS A 98 1.26 -21.51 -27.83
N SER A 99 1.11 -22.46 -26.90
CA SER A 99 2.08 -23.52 -26.70
C SER A 99 2.18 -24.30 -28.01
N LYS A 100 3.25 -24.08 -28.78
CA LYS A 100 3.69 -25.03 -29.81
C LYS A 100 4.43 -26.14 -29.07
N VAL A 101 3.69 -27.18 -28.71
CA VAL A 101 4.25 -28.54 -28.56
C VAL A 101 4.37 -29.14 -29.94
#